data_AF-X5J8T4-F1
#
_entry.id   AF-X5J8T4-F1
#
_cell.length_a   1.000
_cell.length_b   1.000
_cell.length_c   1.000
_cell.angle_alpha   90.00
_cell.angle_beta   90.00
_cell.angle_gamma   90.00
#
_symmetry.space_group_name_H-M   'P 1'
#
loop_
_entity.id
_entity.type
_entity.pdbx_description
1 polymer ?
#
loop_
_entity_poly.entity_id
_entity_poly.type
_entity_poly.pdbx_seq_one_letter_code
_entity_poly.pdbx_strand_id
1 'polypeptide(L)'
;MYSHPSNSFNISLKIKMVYSKHYMLLGHLMVFLSAFRSCYTSNNPSDLRPPIGKIADTKPITSRKPKNNQIEQPSKSVDHKKNDADFDFETTIQILRKVADAKRGIRWHLSGDNLIREVIDKSNSLYAAEDYAVQVINIYRAAKKICELYEQNSAPFEKMAHTFMEHYKYDEKETEDFWIEALKDINKKVVSKLHQIVLPEEEVDAINTKLRLAENYVGLDDTHYNVTTVFKINDKKFGLEDKKWLKLTEKQKSAFRNRKCAGWYNRLDSFEKKLIDGYVDKFLEGNHYIPTQIRNIPGCRNGYQKRILAYDQHNNPTTLGRYYHSGALVSPTQWKDETITKDNWEQIQQFVKNIEVISLNHNLLPPTLGGEKPIVEGTRRVVGDNQFMYIPINELGTLTTPIFRPHVDKLIEESIHFYNPKKNKDKRHYQGLCKAFKESNKKDRQKEIEKIKNPKDKRYFSKLNLLKEATENADYENTFIHNVTQLHNNYYATIGSNYIACKALLGERTPTSSVLFSCKSGKDRTGFMSILVDGNMIYMHDPSLDIEKDTKVYTNLAYASHYQFLASVNGGMAGRFGMKPVRNNEISRNITNELFPRAALSTSIDLN
;
A
#
# COMPACT_ATOMS: atom_id res chain seq x y z
N MET A 1 37.33 42.99 -51.97
CA MET A 1 35.87 42.93 -51.74
C MET A 1 35.58 41.69 -50.91
N TYR A 2 34.96 41.90 -49.75
CA TYR A 2 34.82 40.95 -48.65
C TYR A 2 33.69 39.93 -48.87
N SER A 3 33.88 38.69 -48.42
CA SER A 3 32.83 37.71 -48.16
C SER A 3 32.89 37.29 -46.67
N HIS A 4 31.76 37.43 -45.97
CA HIS A 4 31.56 36.99 -44.59
C HIS A 4 30.79 35.65 -44.59
N PRO A 5 31.16 34.66 -43.76
CA PRO A 5 30.30 33.53 -43.44
C PRO A 5 29.49 33.77 -42.15
N SER A 6 28.21 33.38 -42.20
CA SER A 6 27.20 33.53 -41.16
C SER A 6 27.38 32.54 -39.99
N ASN A 7 27.31 33.08 -38.77
CA ASN A 7 27.67 32.46 -37.49
C ASN A 7 26.47 31.87 -36.70
N SER A 8 25.41 31.40 -37.38
CA SER A 8 24.12 31.10 -36.72
C SER A 8 23.97 29.68 -36.17
N PHE A 9 24.83 28.72 -36.53
CA PHE A 9 24.67 27.32 -36.10
C PHE A 9 25.30 27.01 -34.71
N ASN A 10 26.24 27.84 -34.24
CA ASN A 10 26.99 27.57 -33.01
C ASN A 10 26.29 28.08 -31.71
N ILE A 11 25.29 28.94 -31.84
CA ILE A 11 24.57 29.55 -30.69
C ILE A 11 23.48 28.60 -30.15
N SER A 12 22.79 27.85 -31.03
CA SER A 12 21.73 26.92 -30.63
C SER A 12 22.25 25.72 -29.82
N LEU A 13 23.42 25.18 -30.17
CA LEU A 13 24.05 24.09 -29.40
C LEU A 13 24.59 24.57 -28.04
N LYS A 14 25.17 25.78 -27.99
CA LYS A 14 25.66 26.38 -26.73
C LYS A 14 24.52 26.71 -25.77
N ILE A 15 23.37 27.19 -26.26
CA ILE A 15 22.19 27.43 -25.43
C ILE A 15 21.63 26.10 -24.88
N LYS A 16 21.51 25.04 -25.69
CA LYS A 16 21.09 23.71 -25.21
C LYS A 16 22.02 23.13 -24.14
N MET A 17 23.35 23.33 -24.25
CA MET A 17 24.31 22.86 -23.26
C MET A 17 24.32 23.68 -21.96
N VAL A 18 24.16 25.01 -22.04
CA VAL A 18 24.14 25.88 -20.85
C VAL A 18 22.85 25.69 -20.05
N TYR A 19 21.71 25.51 -20.71
CA TYR A 19 20.44 25.17 -20.05
C TYR A 19 20.48 23.77 -19.41
N SER A 20 21.03 22.76 -20.09
CA SER A 20 21.19 21.41 -19.53
C SER A 20 22.05 21.41 -18.25
N LYS A 21 23.16 22.16 -18.23
CA LYS A 21 24.02 22.28 -17.05
C LYS A 21 23.37 23.02 -15.89
N HIS A 22 22.60 24.09 -16.16
CA HIS A 22 21.87 24.81 -15.11
C HIS A 22 20.74 23.97 -14.50
N TYR A 23 19.99 23.22 -15.31
CA TYR A 23 18.97 22.31 -14.79
C TYR A 23 19.57 21.09 -14.07
N MET A 24 20.73 20.59 -14.49
CA MET A 24 21.46 19.60 -13.69
C MET A 24 21.91 20.17 -12.36
N LEU A 25 22.45 21.39 -12.30
CA LEU A 25 22.87 22.02 -11.04
C LEU A 25 21.68 22.31 -10.14
N LEU A 26 20.56 22.79 -10.69
CA LEU A 26 19.32 23.00 -9.96
C LEU A 26 18.72 21.67 -9.49
N GLY A 27 18.79 20.62 -10.30
CA GLY A 27 18.38 19.26 -9.95
C GLY A 27 19.24 18.67 -8.84
N HIS A 28 20.57 18.81 -8.89
CA HIS A 28 21.47 18.40 -7.83
C HIS A 28 21.26 19.23 -6.56
N LEU A 29 21.01 20.53 -6.68
CA LEU A 29 20.69 21.41 -5.55
C LEU A 29 19.34 21.04 -4.92
N MET A 30 18.32 20.71 -5.72
CA MET A 30 17.02 20.25 -5.24
C MET A 30 17.11 18.86 -4.59
N VAL A 31 17.92 17.94 -5.14
CA VAL A 31 18.24 16.65 -4.50
C VAL A 31 18.98 16.86 -3.20
N PHE A 32 19.98 17.76 -3.19
CA PHE A 32 20.74 18.10 -1.99
C PHE A 32 19.83 18.72 -0.94
N LEU A 33 19.02 19.71 -1.28
CA LEU A 33 18.06 20.36 -0.38
C LEU A 33 16.95 19.41 0.08
N SER A 34 16.46 18.50 -0.76
CA SER A 34 15.48 17.48 -0.37
C SER A 34 16.08 16.45 0.58
N ALA A 35 17.33 16.02 0.35
CA ALA A 35 18.08 15.18 1.26
C ALA A 35 18.39 15.91 2.57
N PHE A 36 18.81 17.17 2.50
CA PHE A 36 19.09 18.03 3.66
C PHE A 36 17.84 18.25 4.51
N ARG A 37 16.69 18.53 3.87
CA ARG A 37 15.39 18.71 4.53
C ARG A 37 14.92 17.40 5.16
N SER A 38 15.12 16.25 4.49
CA SER A 38 14.79 14.94 5.08
C SER A 38 15.71 14.53 6.23
N CYS A 39 16.93 15.05 6.30
CA CYS A 39 17.86 14.85 7.43
C CYS A 39 17.63 15.84 8.59
N TYR A 40 17.08 17.03 8.34
CA TYR A 40 16.83 18.04 9.38
C TYR A 40 15.43 17.99 10.00
N THR A 41 14.43 17.42 9.32
CA THR A 41 13.08 17.25 9.90
C THR A 41 12.96 16.10 10.90
N SER A 42 14.05 15.39 11.23
CA SER A 42 14.01 14.32 12.24
C SER A 42 14.21 14.83 13.69
N ASN A 43 14.56 16.10 13.92
CA ASN A 43 15.01 16.56 15.26
C ASN A 43 14.44 17.90 15.78
N ASN A 44 13.25 18.39 15.38
CA ASN A 44 12.67 19.57 16.05
C ASN A 44 11.14 19.45 16.27
N PRO A 45 10.67 19.25 17.53
CA PRO A 45 9.26 19.10 17.86
C PRO A 45 8.50 20.42 18.16
N SER A 46 9.01 21.61 17.81
CA SER A 46 8.52 22.86 18.44
C SER A 46 7.62 23.81 17.62
N ASP A 47 7.23 23.53 16.38
CA ASP A 47 6.51 24.54 15.56
C ASP A 47 5.09 24.13 15.10
N LEU A 48 4.28 23.58 16.01
CA LEU A 48 2.83 23.46 15.81
C LEU A 48 2.07 23.84 17.08
N ARG A 49 1.99 25.14 17.38
CA ARG A 49 0.89 25.69 18.19
C ARG A 49 0.11 26.71 17.37
N PRO A 50 -1.19 26.50 17.10
CA PRO A 50 -2.04 27.54 16.55
C PRO A 50 -2.36 28.59 17.63
N PRO A 51 -2.65 29.85 17.24
CA PRO A 51 -2.93 30.92 18.18
C PRO A 51 -4.28 30.70 18.87
N ILE A 52 -4.28 30.84 20.20
CA ILE A 52 -5.49 30.73 21.03
C ILE A 52 -6.32 32.01 20.82
N GLY A 53 -7.35 31.92 19.98
CA GLY A 53 -8.43 32.90 19.91
C GLY A 53 -9.46 32.63 21.00
N LYS A 54 -9.66 33.60 21.91
CA LYS A 54 -10.76 33.59 22.90
C LYS A 54 -12.10 33.56 22.16
N ILE A 55 -12.93 32.55 22.41
CA ILE A 55 -14.35 32.56 22.03
C ILE A 55 -15.19 32.43 23.31
N ALA A 56 -16.19 33.30 23.37
CA ALA A 56 -16.99 33.67 24.51
C ALA A 56 -17.99 32.60 24.98
N ASP A 57 -18.29 32.69 26.27
CA ASP A 57 -19.35 31.96 26.98
C ASP A 57 -20.70 32.04 26.25
N THR A 58 -21.27 30.87 25.95
CA THR A 58 -22.71 30.74 25.70
C THR A 58 -23.28 29.62 26.58
N LYS A 59 -24.30 29.99 27.36
CA LYS A 59 -25.00 29.16 28.35
C LYS A 59 -25.64 27.91 27.71
N PRO A 60 -25.76 26.79 28.44
CA PRO A 60 -26.33 25.56 27.91
C PRO A 60 -27.86 25.63 27.84
N ILE A 61 -28.41 25.35 26.65
CA ILE A 61 -29.82 25.02 26.47
C ILE A 61 -29.97 23.51 26.68
N THR A 62 -30.80 23.16 27.66
CA THR A 62 -31.19 21.80 28.00
C THR A 62 -32.08 21.19 26.90
N SER A 63 -31.63 20.11 26.25
CA SER A 63 -32.52 19.22 25.50
C SER A 63 -32.15 17.75 25.69
N ARG A 64 -33.11 17.04 26.28
CA ARG A 64 -33.35 15.59 26.47
C ARG A 64 -32.41 14.61 25.73
N LYS A 65 -31.75 13.76 26.53
CA LYS A 65 -31.08 12.51 26.12
C LYS A 65 -32.11 11.49 25.59
N PRO A 66 -31.90 10.87 24.41
CA PRO A 66 -32.52 9.60 24.06
C PRO A 66 -31.82 8.46 24.81
N LYS A 67 -32.61 7.47 25.26
CA LYS A 67 -32.14 6.26 25.94
C LYS A 67 -31.21 5.45 25.00
N ASN A 68 -29.98 5.25 25.46
CA ASN A 68 -28.99 4.41 24.80
C ASN A 68 -29.33 2.95 25.10
N ASN A 69 -29.70 2.16 24.09
CA ASN A 69 -29.76 0.71 24.22
C ASN A 69 -28.34 0.19 24.37
N GLN A 70 -28.13 -0.64 25.40
CA GLN A 70 -26.85 -1.20 25.80
C GLN A 70 -26.19 -1.91 24.61
N ILE A 71 -24.99 -1.45 24.26
CA ILE A 71 -24.01 -2.24 23.52
C ILE A 71 -23.53 -3.30 24.51
N GLU A 72 -23.90 -4.55 24.28
CA GLU A 72 -23.32 -5.70 24.98
C GLU A 72 -21.80 -5.64 24.84
N GLN A 73 -21.11 -5.35 25.94
CA GLN A 73 -19.69 -5.59 26.06
C GLN A 73 -19.46 -7.10 25.96
N PRO A 74 -18.62 -7.61 25.04
CA PRO A 74 -18.16 -8.98 25.13
C PRO A 74 -17.10 -9.05 26.21
N SER A 75 -17.51 -9.04 27.48
CA SER A 75 -16.65 -9.40 28.61
C SER A 75 -16.49 -10.93 28.63
N LYS A 76 -15.71 -11.46 27.69
CA LYS A 76 -14.98 -12.70 27.95
C LYS A 76 -13.64 -12.30 28.54
N SER A 77 -13.64 -12.08 29.86
CA SER A 77 -12.40 -12.11 30.63
C SER A 77 -11.74 -13.46 30.37
N VAL A 78 -10.51 -13.44 29.86
CA VAL A 78 -9.70 -14.64 29.75
C VAL A 78 -9.35 -15.08 31.16
N ASP A 79 -10.12 -16.03 31.69
CA ASP A 79 -9.91 -16.61 33.01
C ASP A 79 -8.78 -17.64 32.89
N HIS A 80 -7.53 -17.16 32.94
CA HIS A 80 -6.34 -18.00 32.96
C HIS A 80 -6.23 -18.72 34.32
N LYS A 81 -7.03 -19.77 34.51
CA LYS A 81 -6.83 -20.69 35.65
C LYS A 81 -5.71 -21.68 35.36
N LYS A 82 -4.65 -21.54 36.17
CA LYS A 82 -3.60 -22.51 36.55
C LYS A 82 -3.73 -23.92 35.95
N ASN A 83 -2.86 -24.20 34.99
CA ASN A 83 -1.92 -25.33 34.89
C ASN A 83 -0.99 -25.00 33.70
N ASP A 84 0.26 -25.49 33.68
CA ASP A 84 1.27 -25.26 32.61
C ASP A 84 0.69 -25.39 31.19
N ALA A 85 0.14 -24.30 30.64
CA ALA A 85 -0.50 -24.28 29.34
C ALA A 85 0.24 -23.25 28.50
N ASP A 86 0.81 -23.71 27.39
CA ASP A 86 1.48 -22.90 26.37
C ASP A 86 0.68 -21.62 26.07
N PHE A 87 1.39 -20.49 25.92
CA PHE A 87 0.75 -19.22 25.59
C PHE A 87 0.19 -19.28 24.15
N ASP A 88 -1.13 -19.14 23.99
CA ASP A 88 -1.77 -19.11 22.68
C ASP A 88 -1.58 -17.75 21.98
N PHE A 89 -0.51 -17.65 21.21
CA PHE A 89 -0.16 -16.43 20.46
C PHE A 89 -1.17 -16.08 19.37
N GLU A 90 -1.66 -17.06 18.60
CA GLU A 90 -2.56 -16.82 17.47
C GLU A 90 -3.89 -16.23 17.98
N THR A 91 -4.51 -16.89 18.94
CA THR A 91 -5.79 -16.44 19.52
C THR A 91 -5.63 -15.08 20.18
N THR A 92 -4.54 -14.85 20.92
CA THR A 92 -4.31 -13.57 21.60
C THR A 92 -4.16 -12.42 20.60
N ILE A 93 -3.36 -12.60 19.53
CA ILE A 93 -3.21 -11.60 18.46
C ILE A 93 -4.55 -11.33 17.77
N GLN A 94 -5.33 -12.36 17.49
CA GLN A 94 -6.66 -12.21 16.87
C GLN A 94 -7.61 -11.40 17.76
N ILE A 95 -7.64 -11.67 19.07
CA ILE A 95 -8.45 -10.93 20.04
C ILE A 95 -8.04 -9.46 20.05
N LEU A 96 -6.74 -9.17 20.18
CA LEU A 96 -6.23 -7.80 20.19
C LEU A 96 -6.61 -7.03 18.91
N ARG A 97 -6.47 -7.66 17.72
CA ARG A 97 -6.90 -7.06 16.45
C ARG A 97 -8.40 -6.73 16.43
N LYS A 98 -9.23 -7.64 16.94
CA LYS A 98 -10.69 -7.43 17.03
C LYS A 98 -11.04 -6.29 17.98
N VAL A 99 -10.35 -6.18 19.13
CA VAL A 99 -10.55 -5.08 20.10
C VAL A 99 -10.09 -3.75 19.50
N ALA A 100 -8.95 -3.72 18.81
CA ALA A 100 -8.44 -2.53 18.12
C ALA A 100 -9.47 -1.99 17.12
N ASP A 101 -10.05 -2.87 16.30
CA ASP A 101 -11.10 -2.50 15.34
C ASP A 101 -12.40 -2.07 16.04
N ALA A 102 -12.78 -2.70 17.16
CA ALA A 102 -13.93 -2.26 17.93
C ALA A 102 -13.77 -0.82 18.45
N LYS A 103 -12.57 -0.44 18.92
CA LYS A 103 -12.24 0.95 19.32
C LYS A 103 -12.31 1.94 18.14
N ARG A 104 -12.18 1.45 16.91
CA ARG A 104 -12.35 2.23 15.67
C ARG A 104 -13.79 2.25 15.15
N GLY A 105 -14.73 1.62 15.86
CA GLY A 105 -16.12 1.49 15.45
C GLY A 105 -16.33 0.45 14.33
N ILE A 106 -15.45 -0.54 14.24
CA ILE A 106 -15.46 -1.59 13.22
C ILE A 106 -15.78 -2.95 13.87
N ARG A 107 -16.83 -3.60 13.39
CA ARG A 107 -17.26 -4.93 13.86
C ARG A 107 -16.72 -6.02 12.96
N TRP A 108 -16.25 -7.11 13.56
CA TRP A 108 -15.80 -8.31 12.85
C TRP A 108 -16.91 -9.36 12.74
N HIS A 109 -17.03 -9.93 11.54
CA HIS A 109 -17.74 -11.18 11.29
C HIS A 109 -16.77 -12.13 10.59
N LEU A 110 -16.39 -13.22 11.28
CA LEU A 110 -15.40 -14.18 10.79
C LEU A 110 -16.08 -15.51 10.46
N SER A 111 -15.84 -16.03 9.27
CA SER A 111 -16.30 -17.35 8.82
C SER A 111 -15.19 -18.06 8.06
N GLY A 112 -14.52 -19.01 8.72
CA GLY A 112 -13.30 -19.61 8.20
C GLY A 112 -12.21 -18.57 8.00
N ASP A 113 -11.61 -18.51 6.81
CA ASP A 113 -10.63 -17.48 6.44
C ASP A 113 -11.27 -16.20 5.86
N ASN A 114 -12.60 -16.08 5.85
CA ASN A 114 -13.29 -14.88 5.36
C ASN A 114 -13.63 -13.94 6.51
N LEU A 115 -13.00 -12.76 6.50
CA LEU A 115 -13.21 -11.70 7.47
C LEU A 115 -14.00 -10.55 6.84
N ILE A 116 -15.20 -10.30 7.36
CA ILE A 116 -15.98 -9.11 7.06
C ILE A 116 -15.80 -8.11 8.20
N ARG A 117 -15.34 -6.90 7.86
CA ARG A 117 -15.16 -5.75 8.75
C ARG A 117 -16.24 -4.73 8.41
N GLU A 118 -17.19 -4.51 9.32
CA GLU A 118 -18.31 -3.58 9.12
C GLU A 118 -18.09 -2.31 9.94
N VAL A 119 -17.96 -1.16 9.28
CA VAL A 119 -17.85 0.16 9.92
C VAL A 119 -19.24 0.58 10.40
N ILE A 120 -19.44 0.59 11.71
CA ILE A 120 -20.71 0.95 12.37
C ILE A 120 -20.74 2.44 12.69
N ASP A 121 -19.71 2.90 13.40
CA ASP A 121 -19.58 4.28 13.86
C ASP A 121 -18.21 4.83 13.45
N LYS A 122 -18.17 6.08 13.00
CA LYS A 122 -16.89 6.74 12.72
C LYS A 122 -16.25 7.14 14.05
N SER A 123 -15.19 6.44 14.45
CA SER A 123 -14.41 6.84 15.62
C SER A 123 -13.64 8.14 15.37
N ASN A 124 -13.53 8.97 16.40
CA ASN A 124 -12.73 10.20 16.36
C ASN A 124 -11.22 9.92 16.43
N SER A 125 -10.81 8.70 16.77
CA SER A 125 -9.41 8.29 16.86
C SER A 125 -9.18 6.94 16.20
N LEU A 126 -8.09 6.84 15.43
CA LEU A 126 -7.60 5.56 14.91
C LEU A 126 -6.60 4.88 15.85
N TYR A 127 -6.13 5.58 16.88
CA TYR A 127 -5.19 5.03 17.84
C TYR A 127 -5.84 3.90 18.66
N ALA A 128 -5.13 2.77 18.75
CA ALA A 128 -5.46 1.66 19.64
C ALA A 128 -4.16 1.09 20.22
N ALA A 129 -4.05 1.03 21.55
CA ALA A 129 -2.94 0.42 22.27
C ALA A 129 -2.71 -1.05 21.83
N GLU A 130 -3.78 -1.73 21.44
CA GLU A 130 -3.80 -3.09 20.93
C GLU A 130 -2.87 -3.31 19.74
N ASP A 131 -2.68 -2.32 18.85
CA ASP A 131 -1.75 -2.49 17.72
C ASP A 131 -0.31 -2.67 18.22
N TYR A 132 0.05 -1.95 19.28
CA TYR A 132 1.35 -2.03 19.94
C TYR A 132 1.48 -3.31 20.77
N ALA A 133 0.41 -3.72 21.46
CA ALA A 133 0.37 -5.00 22.15
C ALA A 133 0.57 -6.18 21.17
N VAL A 134 -0.03 -6.14 19.98
CA VAL A 134 0.21 -7.15 18.93
C VAL A 134 1.69 -7.17 18.51
N GLN A 135 2.35 -6.01 18.39
CA GLN A 135 3.78 -5.96 18.09
C GLN A 135 4.61 -6.63 19.20
N VAL A 136 4.32 -6.33 20.48
CA VAL A 136 4.98 -6.96 21.63
C VAL A 136 4.81 -8.48 21.60
N ILE A 137 3.58 -8.96 21.43
CA ILE A 137 3.29 -10.39 21.37
C ILE A 137 4.00 -11.05 20.18
N ASN A 138 4.11 -10.37 19.04
CA ASN A 138 4.87 -10.85 17.89
C ASN A 138 6.38 -10.93 18.16
N ILE A 139 6.95 -10.03 18.97
CA ILE A 139 8.36 -10.08 19.40
C ILE A 139 8.60 -11.33 20.26
N TYR A 140 7.74 -11.60 21.25
CA TYR A 140 7.85 -12.81 22.08
C TYR A 140 7.69 -14.08 21.26
N ARG A 141 6.73 -14.10 20.32
CA ARG A 141 6.54 -15.21 19.39
C ARG A 141 7.77 -15.46 18.53
N ALA A 142 8.38 -14.41 17.99
CA ALA A 142 9.61 -14.50 17.21
C ALA A 142 10.79 -15.06 18.04
N ALA A 143 10.92 -14.63 19.29
CA ALA A 143 11.94 -15.15 20.20
C ALA A 143 11.70 -16.63 20.57
N LYS A 144 10.45 -17.03 20.83
CA LYS A 144 10.05 -18.44 20.96
C LYS A 144 10.48 -19.24 19.73
N LYS A 145 10.20 -18.73 18.53
CA LYS A 145 10.57 -19.40 17.29
C LYS A 145 12.09 -19.56 17.13
N ILE A 146 12.87 -18.57 17.53
CA ILE A 146 14.33 -18.67 17.55
C ILE A 146 14.76 -19.83 18.46
N CYS A 147 14.23 -19.95 19.67
CA CYS A 147 14.56 -21.05 20.58
C CYS A 147 14.27 -22.42 19.95
N GLU A 148 13.09 -22.58 19.34
CA GLU A 148 12.69 -23.82 18.67
C GLU A 148 13.66 -24.21 17.55
N LEU A 149 14.08 -23.25 16.71
CA LEU A 149 15.01 -23.49 15.59
C LEU A 149 16.44 -23.85 16.03
N TYR A 150 16.76 -23.61 17.30
CA TYR A 150 18.03 -23.96 17.93
C TYR A 150 17.86 -25.07 19.00
N GLU A 151 16.69 -25.70 19.06
CA GLU A 151 16.37 -26.80 19.98
C GLU A 151 16.60 -26.41 21.46
N GLN A 152 16.33 -25.15 21.79
CA GLN A 152 16.44 -24.59 23.15
C GLN A 152 15.07 -24.41 23.81
N ASN A 153 15.08 -24.33 25.15
CA ASN A 153 13.86 -24.09 25.92
C ASN A 153 13.26 -22.71 25.62
N SER A 154 12.03 -22.70 25.09
CA SER A 154 11.31 -21.50 24.67
C SER A 154 10.30 -20.97 25.70
N ALA A 155 10.00 -21.74 26.76
CA ALA A 155 9.05 -21.39 27.83
C ALA A 155 9.28 -20.01 28.49
N PRO A 156 10.52 -19.47 28.61
CA PRO A 156 10.72 -18.12 29.12
C PRO A 156 9.94 -17.05 28.35
N PHE A 157 9.83 -17.16 27.03
CA PHE A 157 9.15 -16.15 26.20
C PHE A 157 7.62 -16.24 26.29
N GLU A 158 7.07 -17.42 26.55
CA GLU A 158 5.64 -17.61 26.84
C GLU A 158 5.27 -17.01 28.19
N LYS A 159 6.10 -17.25 29.22
CA LYS A 159 5.92 -16.63 30.54
C LYS A 159 5.99 -15.10 30.46
N MET A 160 6.90 -14.56 29.66
CA MET A 160 6.99 -13.12 29.40
C MET A 160 5.74 -12.59 28.69
N ALA A 161 5.21 -13.33 27.71
CA ALA A 161 3.96 -12.97 27.02
C ALA A 161 2.75 -12.99 27.96
N HIS A 162 2.60 -14.02 28.80
CA HIS A 162 1.58 -14.08 29.86
C HIS A 162 1.68 -12.87 30.80
N THR A 163 2.88 -12.64 31.33
CA THR A 163 3.13 -11.52 32.25
C THR A 163 2.77 -10.19 31.59
N PHE A 164 3.17 -9.98 30.34
CA PHE A 164 2.82 -8.78 29.60
C PHE A 164 1.29 -8.61 29.47
N MET A 165 0.55 -9.66 29.10
CA MET A 165 -0.90 -9.58 28.95
C MET A 165 -1.63 -9.32 30.27
N GLU A 166 -1.11 -9.80 31.40
CA GLU A 166 -1.65 -9.49 32.73
C GLU A 166 -1.48 -8.01 33.10
N HIS A 167 -0.41 -7.37 32.63
CA HIS A 167 -0.11 -5.96 32.88
C HIS A 167 -0.78 -5.02 31.87
N TYR A 168 -0.89 -5.45 30.60
CA TYR A 168 -1.46 -4.70 29.49
C TYR A 168 -2.82 -4.05 29.84
N LYS A 169 -3.66 -4.74 30.61
CA LYS A 169 -4.98 -4.24 31.04
C LYS A 169 -4.93 -2.93 31.85
N TYR A 170 -3.80 -2.64 32.49
CA TYR A 170 -3.60 -1.39 33.24
C TYR A 170 -3.07 -0.27 32.33
N ASP A 171 -2.38 -0.62 31.25
CA ASP A 171 -1.72 0.31 30.33
C ASP A 171 -2.58 0.60 29.07
N GLU A 172 -3.76 -0.01 28.94
CA GLU A 172 -4.59 0.07 27.72
C GLU A 172 -5.02 1.50 27.32
N LYS A 173 -4.93 2.46 28.27
CA LYS A 173 -5.28 3.87 28.11
C LYS A 173 -4.07 4.78 27.90
N GLU A 174 -2.87 4.22 27.91
CA GLU A 174 -1.64 4.97 27.74
C GLU A 174 -1.51 5.58 26.35
N THR A 175 -0.59 6.53 26.23
CA THR A 175 -0.36 7.25 24.98
C THR A 175 0.46 6.44 23.98
N GLU A 176 0.40 6.82 22.71
CA GLU A 176 1.23 6.20 21.68
C GLU A 176 2.74 6.30 21.98
N ASP A 177 3.19 7.40 22.60
CA ASP A 177 4.60 7.62 22.97
C ASP A 177 5.05 6.59 24.02
N PHE A 178 4.21 6.34 25.03
CA PHE A 178 4.44 5.30 26.03
C PHE A 178 4.66 3.94 25.36
N TRP A 179 3.79 3.56 24.42
CA TRP A 179 3.89 2.26 23.75
C TRP A 179 5.12 2.13 22.84
N ILE A 180 5.57 3.22 22.23
CA ILE A 180 6.81 3.23 21.44
C ILE A 180 8.02 2.97 22.34
N GLU A 181 8.08 3.59 23.52
CA GLU A 181 9.16 3.35 24.48
C GLU A 181 9.06 1.94 25.08
N ALA A 182 7.85 1.49 25.43
CA ALA A 182 7.62 0.12 25.92
C ALA A 182 8.10 -0.93 24.91
N LEU A 183 7.89 -0.71 23.60
CA LEU A 183 8.40 -1.60 22.55
C LEU A 183 9.93 -1.68 22.53
N LYS A 184 10.62 -0.55 22.70
CA LYS A 184 12.08 -0.51 22.76
C LYS A 184 12.57 -1.31 23.97
N ASP A 185 12.02 -1.04 25.14
CA ASP A 185 12.40 -1.72 26.39
C ASP A 185 12.16 -3.22 26.33
N ILE A 186 11.01 -3.64 25.79
CA ILE A 186 10.68 -5.05 25.59
C ILE A 186 11.65 -5.69 24.60
N ASN A 187 11.96 -5.02 23.48
CA ASN A 187 12.93 -5.54 22.52
C ASN A 187 14.31 -5.75 23.16
N LYS A 188 14.82 -4.76 23.92
CA LYS A 188 16.09 -4.86 24.65
C LYS A 188 16.09 -6.06 25.61
N LYS A 189 15.01 -6.24 26.39
CA LYS A 189 14.85 -7.38 27.31
C LYS A 189 14.85 -8.72 26.58
N VAL A 190 14.15 -8.82 25.44
CA VAL A 190 14.07 -10.05 24.65
C VAL A 190 15.42 -10.40 24.02
N VAL A 191 16.12 -9.42 23.45
CA VAL A 191 17.46 -9.61 22.88
C VAL A 191 18.44 -10.06 23.96
N SER A 192 18.44 -9.40 25.13
CA SER A 192 19.28 -9.82 26.26
C SER A 192 18.97 -11.24 26.71
N LYS A 193 17.68 -11.64 26.73
CA LYS A 193 17.29 -12.99 27.10
C LYS A 193 17.71 -14.03 26.07
N LEU A 194 17.58 -13.73 24.77
CA LEU A 194 18.05 -14.59 23.68
C LEU A 194 19.57 -14.78 23.72
N HIS A 195 20.32 -13.71 24.01
CA HIS A 195 21.76 -13.76 24.23
C HIS A 195 22.10 -14.75 25.35
N GLN A 196 21.41 -14.67 26.48
CA GLN A 196 21.69 -15.54 27.63
C GLN A 196 21.38 -17.03 27.39
N ILE A 197 20.33 -17.36 26.64
CA ILE A 197 19.80 -18.74 26.62
C ILE A 197 19.93 -19.47 25.28
N VAL A 198 20.13 -18.76 24.16
CA VAL A 198 20.21 -19.37 22.81
C VAL A 198 21.47 -18.97 22.06
N LEU A 199 21.87 -17.70 22.15
CA LEU A 199 22.90 -17.10 21.30
C LEU A 199 23.99 -16.40 22.14
N PRO A 200 24.68 -17.09 23.08
CA PRO A 200 25.64 -16.47 23.99
C PRO A 200 26.91 -15.95 23.33
N GLU A 201 27.23 -16.45 22.14
CA GLU A 201 28.43 -16.08 21.38
C GLU A 201 28.16 -15.03 20.28
N GLU A 202 26.91 -14.54 20.16
CA GLU A 202 26.54 -13.58 19.13
C GLU A 202 26.42 -12.17 19.68
N GLU A 203 26.94 -11.20 18.92
CA GLU A 203 26.76 -9.78 19.23
C GLU A 203 25.28 -9.41 19.32
N VAL A 204 24.95 -8.50 20.24
CA VAL A 204 23.58 -8.04 20.52
C VAL A 204 22.85 -7.56 19.25
N ASP A 205 23.55 -6.85 18.36
CA ASP A 205 23.00 -6.37 17.08
C ASP A 205 22.67 -7.51 16.10
N ALA A 206 23.48 -8.57 16.10
CA ALA A 206 23.22 -9.76 15.29
C ALA A 206 21.96 -10.49 15.79
N ILE A 207 21.80 -10.62 17.11
CA ILE A 207 20.61 -11.21 17.73
C ILE A 207 19.36 -10.38 17.40
N ASN A 208 19.44 -9.04 17.52
CA ASN A 208 18.33 -8.17 17.15
C ASN A 208 17.97 -8.33 15.67
N THR A 209 18.95 -8.43 14.78
CA THR A 209 18.74 -8.69 13.35
C THR A 209 17.99 -10.01 13.11
N LYS A 210 18.39 -11.09 13.81
CA LYS A 210 17.68 -12.39 13.76
C LYS A 210 16.26 -12.29 14.30
N LEU A 211 16.05 -11.59 15.40
CA LEU A 211 14.73 -11.35 15.96
C LEU A 211 13.82 -10.60 14.96
N ARG A 212 14.32 -9.52 14.35
CA ARG A 212 13.59 -8.77 13.30
C ARG A 212 13.29 -9.63 12.08
N LEU A 213 14.19 -10.56 11.74
CA LEU A 213 13.95 -11.51 10.66
C LEU A 213 12.87 -12.51 11.03
N ALA A 214 12.94 -13.12 12.21
CA ALA A 214 11.96 -14.10 12.70
C ALA A 214 10.54 -13.52 12.80
N GLU A 215 10.38 -12.26 13.22
CA GLU A 215 9.10 -11.56 13.23
C GLU A 215 8.39 -11.52 11.87
N ASN A 216 9.15 -11.58 10.76
CA ASN A 216 8.59 -11.59 9.41
C ASN A 216 8.02 -12.96 9.02
N TYR A 217 8.42 -14.02 9.71
CA TYR A 217 8.03 -15.40 9.41
C TYR A 217 6.93 -15.91 10.32
N VAL A 218 6.93 -15.53 11.61
CA VAL A 218 5.92 -16.01 12.58
C VAL A 218 4.48 -15.60 12.25
N GLY A 219 4.27 -14.65 11.33
CA GLY A 219 2.94 -14.40 10.76
C GLY A 219 2.36 -15.59 9.98
N LEU A 220 3.19 -16.53 9.53
CA LEU A 220 2.77 -17.78 8.88
C LEU A 220 2.10 -18.78 9.85
N ASP A 221 2.21 -18.54 11.16
CA ASP A 221 1.44 -19.26 12.16
C ASP A 221 -0.01 -18.75 12.23
N ASP A 222 -0.27 -17.52 11.78
CA ASP A 222 -1.61 -16.92 11.83
C ASP A 222 -2.49 -17.39 10.67
N THR A 223 -3.81 -17.36 10.89
CA THR A 223 -4.77 -17.37 9.79
C THR A 223 -4.60 -16.13 8.89
N HIS A 224 -4.39 -16.35 7.59
CA HIS A 224 -4.43 -15.29 6.59
C HIS A 224 -5.84 -15.12 6.03
N TYR A 225 -6.41 -13.92 6.11
CA TYR A 225 -7.80 -13.65 5.77
C TYR A 225 -8.03 -13.17 4.33
N ASN A 226 -9.14 -13.57 3.73
CA ASN A 226 -9.84 -12.79 2.71
C ASN A 226 -10.60 -11.67 3.41
N VAL A 227 -10.34 -10.40 3.08
CA VAL A 227 -10.87 -9.26 3.84
C VAL A 227 -11.90 -8.51 3.02
N THR A 228 -13.11 -8.36 3.54
CA THR A 228 -14.11 -7.41 3.03
C THR A 228 -14.33 -6.33 4.07
N THR A 229 -14.15 -5.05 3.73
CA THR A 229 -14.53 -3.93 4.59
C THR A 229 -15.74 -3.21 4.02
N VAL A 230 -16.82 -3.17 4.78
CA VAL A 230 -18.10 -2.58 4.42
C VAL A 230 -18.28 -1.28 5.20
N PHE A 231 -18.62 -0.20 4.52
CA PHE A 231 -18.70 1.14 5.10
C PHE A 231 -19.73 1.99 4.36
N LYS A 232 -20.04 3.17 4.92
CA LYS A 232 -20.97 4.13 4.30
C LYS A 232 -20.27 5.44 3.97
N ILE A 233 -20.70 6.06 2.86
CA ILE A 233 -20.42 7.47 2.55
C ILE A 233 -21.77 8.13 2.35
N ASN A 234 -22.10 9.10 3.21
CA ASN A 234 -23.48 9.56 3.41
C ASN A 234 -24.38 8.34 3.69
N ASP A 235 -25.53 8.21 3.04
CA ASP A 235 -26.45 7.08 3.23
C ASP A 235 -26.16 5.86 2.34
N LYS A 236 -25.07 5.89 1.57
CA LYS A 236 -24.76 4.87 0.56
C LYS A 236 -23.70 3.91 1.05
N LYS A 237 -23.95 2.62 0.84
CA LYS A 237 -23.13 1.52 1.34
C LYS A 237 -22.17 1.02 0.25
N PHE A 238 -20.90 0.87 0.64
CA PHE A 238 -19.81 0.43 -0.22
C PHE A 238 -19.02 -0.71 0.44
N GLY A 239 -18.28 -1.46 -0.36
CA GLY A 239 -17.42 -2.54 0.09
C GLY A 239 -16.05 -2.52 -0.60
N LEU A 240 -14.99 -2.75 0.17
CA LEU A 240 -13.63 -2.99 -0.30
C LEU A 240 -13.32 -4.46 -0.03
N GLU A 241 -13.22 -5.27 -1.08
CA GLU A 241 -12.88 -6.69 -0.94
C GLU A 241 -11.47 -6.94 -1.48
N ASP A 242 -10.62 -7.54 -0.65
CA ASP A 242 -9.29 -8.00 -0.96
C ASP A 242 -9.19 -9.50 -0.69
N LYS A 243 -9.16 -10.27 -1.77
CA LYS A 243 -9.13 -11.73 -1.74
C LYS A 243 -7.76 -12.27 -2.05
N LYS A 244 -7.52 -13.45 -1.47
CA LYS A 244 -6.23 -14.07 -1.58
C LYS A 244 -5.90 -14.45 -3.02
N TRP A 245 -4.81 -13.94 -3.56
CA TRP A 245 -4.45 -14.12 -4.97
C TRP A 245 -3.02 -14.62 -5.14
N LEU A 246 -2.83 -15.66 -5.95
CA LEU A 246 -1.56 -16.33 -6.30
C LEU A 246 -1.10 -17.38 -5.27
N LYS A 247 -1.48 -18.64 -5.51
CA LYS A 247 -0.76 -19.80 -4.93
C LYS A 247 0.55 -20.01 -5.66
N LEU A 248 1.54 -20.64 -5.00
CA LEU A 248 2.76 -21.06 -5.69
C LEU A 248 2.45 -21.97 -6.87
N THR A 249 3.15 -21.78 -7.98
CA THR A 249 3.10 -22.70 -9.13
C THR A 249 3.73 -24.05 -8.77
N GLU A 250 3.43 -25.12 -9.52
CA GLU A 250 4.09 -26.42 -9.26
C GLU A 250 5.61 -26.36 -9.43
N LYS A 251 6.12 -25.50 -10.33
CA LYS A 251 7.55 -25.21 -10.48
C LYS A 251 8.12 -24.62 -9.19
N GLN A 252 7.45 -23.60 -8.63
CA GLN A 252 7.84 -22.97 -7.37
C GLN A 252 7.74 -23.96 -6.21
N LYS A 253 6.64 -24.71 -6.06
CA LYS A 253 6.50 -25.75 -5.02
C LYS A 253 7.61 -26.79 -5.11
N SER A 254 7.97 -27.23 -6.31
CA SER A 254 9.08 -28.17 -6.53
C SER A 254 10.42 -27.55 -6.10
N ALA A 255 10.64 -26.26 -6.35
CA ALA A 255 11.82 -25.54 -5.86
C ALA A 255 11.86 -25.43 -4.33
N PHE A 256 10.73 -25.32 -3.63
CA PHE A 256 10.67 -25.36 -2.16
C PHE A 256 10.91 -26.76 -1.60
N ARG A 257 10.33 -27.80 -2.21
CA ARG A 257 10.58 -29.21 -1.83
C ARG A 257 12.08 -29.56 -1.96
N ASN A 258 12.71 -29.11 -3.04
CA ASN A 258 14.12 -29.33 -3.34
C ASN A 258 15.04 -28.15 -2.97
N ARG A 259 14.61 -27.31 -2.02
CA ARG A 259 15.26 -26.03 -1.69
C ARG A 259 16.74 -26.15 -1.37
N LYS A 260 17.20 -27.23 -0.72
CA LYS A 260 18.62 -27.43 -0.38
C LYS A 260 19.55 -27.49 -1.59
N CYS A 261 19.01 -27.80 -2.78
CA CYS A 261 19.74 -27.78 -4.05
C CYS A 261 19.50 -26.50 -4.85
N ALA A 262 18.60 -25.62 -4.41
CA ALA A 262 18.21 -24.43 -5.16
C ALA A 262 19.17 -23.26 -4.92
N GLY A 263 19.54 -22.57 -5.99
CA GLY A 263 20.46 -21.44 -5.92
C GLY A 263 19.98 -20.30 -5.02
N TRP A 264 18.68 -20.01 -5.00
CA TRP A 264 18.11 -18.96 -4.13
C TRP A 264 18.29 -19.30 -2.64
N TYR A 265 18.08 -20.56 -2.26
CA TYR A 265 18.17 -21.01 -0.88
C TYR A 265 19.60 -20.99 -0.38
N ASN A 266 20.55 -21.47 -1.19
CA ASN A 266 21.96 -21.54 -0.82
C ASN A 266 22.58 -20.16 -0.54
N ARG A 267 22.00 -19.10 -1.09
CA ARG A 267 22.40 -17.70 -0.87
C ARG A 267 21.82 -17.05 0.39
N LEU A 268 20.79 -17.64 0.99
CA LEU A 268 20.22 -17.11 2.23
C LEU A 268 21.21 -17.28 3.38
N ASP A 269 21.13 -16.39 4.38
CA ASP A 269 21.90 -16.54 5.60
C ASP A 269 21.48 -17.83 6.34
N SER A 270 22.37 -18.35 7.19
CA SER A 270 22.16 -19.64 7.86
C SER A 270 20.92 -19.65 8.75
N PHE A 271 20.51 -18.50 9.28
CA PHE A 271 19.33 -18.37 10.13
C PHE A 271 18.05 -18.27 9.30
N GLU A 272 18.03 -17.51 8.20
CA GLU A 272 16.91 -17.49 7.25
C GLU A 272 16.66 -18.89 6.64
N LYS A 273 17.72 -19.66 6.39
CA LYS A 273 17.62 -21.08 5.99
C LYS A 273 16.84 -21.91 7.01
N LYS A 274 17.17 -21.79 8.31
CA LYS A 274 16.44 -22.46 9.40
C LYS A 274 14.97 -22.04 9.44
N LEU A 275 14.67 -20.75 9.26
CA LEU A 275 13.29 -20.25 9.17
C LEU A 275 12.54 -20.87 7.99
N ILE A 276 13.15 -20.89 6.80
CA ILE A 276 12.56 -21.53 5.61
C ILE A 276 12.32 -23.02 5.85
N ASP A 277 13.29 -23.73 6.45
CA ASP A 277 13.14 -25.13 6.81
C ASP A 277 11.98 -25.36 7.77
N GLY A 278 11.84 -24.52 8.79
CA GLY A 278 10.77 -24.62 9.79
C GLY A 278 9.37 -24.21 9.31
N TYR A 279 9.28 -23.49 8.18
CA TYR A 279 8.00 -23.02 7.61
C TYR A 279 7.72 -23.56 6.21
N VAL A 280 8.51 -24.51 5.70
CA VAL A 280 8.37 -24.98 4.31
C VAL A 280 6.95 -25.48 4.01
N ASP A 281 6.33 -26.17 4.96
CA ASP A 281 4.98 -26.72 4.79
C ASP A 281 3.93 -25.61 4.64
N LYS A 282 4.08 -24.50 5.35
CA LYS A 282 3.20 -23.31 5.22
C LYS A 282 3.28 -22.69 3.83
N PHE A 283 4.46 -22.69 3.20
CA PHE A 283 4.60 -22.24 1.82
C PHE A 283 3.94 -23.21 0.83
N LEU A 284 4.00 -24.52 1.10
CA LEU A 284 3.51 -25.57 0.20
C LEU A 284 1.98 -25.77 0.24
N GLU A 285 1.34 -25.58 1.40
CA GLU A 285 -0.13 -25.73 1.55
C GLU A 285 -0.93 -24.70 0.75
N GLY A 286 -0.36 -23.50 0.53
CA GLY A 286 -0.95 -22.44 -0.28
C GLY A 286 -2.15 -21.72 0.35
N ASN A 287 -2.29 -21.78 1.69
CA ASN A 287 -3.26 -20.98 2.44
C ASN A 287 -2.69 -19.63 2.89
N HIS A 288 -1.37 -19.56 3.03
CA HIS A 288 -0.61 -18.38 3.39
C HIS A 288 -0.01 -17.70 2.17
N TYR A 289 0.25 -16.41 2.34
CA TYR A 289 1.03 -15.64 1.38
C TYR A 289 2.44 -15.51 1.86
N ILE A 290 3.34 -15.24 0.92
CA ILE A 290 4.67 -14.77 1.27
C ILE A 290 4.54 -13.33 1.81
N PRO A 291 4.93 -13.07 3.07
CA PRO A 291 4.97 -11.74 3.64
C PRO A 291 5.93 -10.82 2.89
N THR A 292 5.64 -9.52 2.91
CA THR A 292 6.36 -8.51 2.11
C THR A 292 7.84 -8.37 2.49
N GLN A 293 8.17 -8.74 3.72
CA GLN A 293 9.52 -8.67 4.26
C GLN A 293 10.36 -9.89 3.87
N ILE A 294 9.74 -11.03 3.52
CA ILE A 294 10.44 -12.21 3.04
C ILE A 294 10.73 -12.04 1.55
N ARG A 295 11.88 -11.43 1.25
CA ARG A 295 12.12 -10.84 -0.06
C ARG A 295 12.93 -11.70 -1.02
N ASN A 296 13.65 -12.67 -0.50
CA ASN A 296 14.72 -13.38 -1.20
C ASN A 296 14.32 -14.78 -1.69
N ILE A 297 13.02 -15.08 -1.72
CA ILE A 297 12.50 -16.40 -2.08
C ILE A 297 11.57 -16.33 -3.30
N PRO A 298 11.42 -17.43 -4.07
CA PRO A 298 10.45 -17.50 -5.16
C PRO A 298 9.00 -17.36 -4.67
N GLY A 299 8.19 -16.61 -5.41
CA GLY A 299 6.76 -16.42 -5.16
C GLY A 299 6.38 -14.94 -5.00
N CYS A 300 5.21 -14.59 -5.53
CA CYS A 300 4.65 -13.26 -5.39
C CYS A 300 4.25 -12.96 -3.95
N ARG A 301 4.65 -11.79 -3.49
CA ARG A 301 4.43 -11.32 -2.11
C ARG A 301 3.20 -10.45 -2.03
N ASN A 302 2.47 -10.53 -0.92
CA ASN A 302 1.35 -9.63 -0.60
C ASN A 302 0.35 -9.46 -1.77
N GLY A 303 0.07 -10.52 -2.53
CA GLY A 303 -0.68 -10.46 -3.79
C GLY A 303 -2.18 -10.58 -3.57
N TYR A 304 -2.97 -9.57 -3.90
CA TYR A 304 -4.42 -9.59 -3.74
C TYR A 304 -5.14 -9.31 -5.05
N GLN A 305 -6.32 -9.92 -5.18
CA GLN A 305 -7.34 -9.48 -6.09
C GLN A 305 -8.29 -8.56 -5.34
N LYS A 306 -8.44 -7.34 -5.83
CA LYS A 306 -9.29 -6.33 -5.24
C LYS A 306 -10.57 -6.12 -6.04
N ARG A 307 -11.70 -6.03 -5.34
CA ARG A 307 -13.02 -5.67 -5.90
C ARG A 307 -13.62 -4.54 -5.09
N ILE A 308 -14.18 -3.56 -5.80
CA ILE A 308 -14.92 -2.46 -5.19
C ILE A 308 -16.40 -2.72 -5.41
N LEU A 309 -17.18 -2.65 -4.34
CA LEU A 309 -18.60 -2.99 -4.33
C LEU A 309 -19.43 -1.76 -3.98
N ALA A 310 -20.58 -1.60 -4.63
CA ALA A 310 -21.66 -0.74 -4.19
C ALA A 310 -22.88 -1.60 -3.86
N TYR A 311 -23.60 -1.28 -2.79
CA TYR A 311 -24.78 -2.02 -2.37
C TYR A 311 -26.05 -1.23 -2.68
N ASP A 312 -27.07 -1.91 -3.17
CA ASP A 312 -28.40 -1.33 -3.36
C ASP A 312 -29.19 -1.25 -2.02
N GLN A 313 -30.43 -0.79 -2.09
CA GLN A 313 -31.32 -0.68 -0.91
C GLN A 313 -31.68 -2.04 -0.29
N HIS A 314 -31.55 -3.12 -1.05
CA HIS A 314 -31.78 -4.50 -0.60
C HIS A 314 -30.47 -5.20 -0.19
N ASN A 315 -29.36 -4.46 -0.10
CA ASN A 315 -28.03 -4.95 0.26
C ASN A 315 -27.45 -5.96 -0.76
N ASN A 316 -27.86 -5.89 -2.03
CA ASN A 316 -27.25 -6.66 -3.10
C ASN A 316 -25.98 -5.94 -3.62
N PRO A 317 -24.84 -6.63 -3.72
CA PRO A 317 -23.59 -6.01 -4.18
C PRO A 317 -23.51 -5.95 -5.72
N THR A 318 -23.15 -4.79 -6.25
CA THR A 318 -22.69 -4.59 -7.63
C THR A 318 -21.19 -4.33 -7.63
N THR A 319 -20.43 -5.06 -8.44
CA THR A 319 -18.99 -4.78 -8.61
C THR A 319 -18.82 -3.52 -9.46
N LEU A 320 -18.12 -2.52 -8.91
CA LEU A 320 -17.74 -1.31 -9.63
C LEU A 320 -16.56 -1.59 -10.56
N GLY A 321 -15.56 -2.32 -10.05
CA GLY A 321 -14.47 -2.83 -10.87
C GLY A 321 -13.47 -3.65 -10.06
N ARG A 322 -12.48 -4.18 -10.79
CA ARG A 322 -11.51 -5.13 -10.29
C ARG A 322 -10.10 -4.76 -10.72
N TYR A 323 -9.15 -4.93 -9.82
CA TYR A 323 -7.72 -4.81 -10.11
C TYR A 323 -6.93 -5.71 -9.16
N TYR A 324 -5.63 -5.78 -9.38
CA TYR A 324 -4.71 -6.56 -8.58
C TYR A 324 -3.61 -5.68 -8.00
N HIS A 325 -3.09 -6.07 -6.84
CA HIS A 325 -1.90 -5.45 -6.27
C HIS A 325 -1.01 -6.49 -5.61
N SER A 326 0.29 -6.21 -5.55
CA SER A 326 1.29 -7.08 -4.94
C SER A 326 2.50 -6.28 -4.45
N GLY A 327 3.42 -6.96 -3.78
CA GLY A 327 4.83 -6.51 -3.72
C GLY A 327 5.47 -6.56 -5.11
N ALA A 328 6.63 -5.91 -5.25
CA ALA A 328 7.36 -5.92 -6.51
C ALA A 328 7.66 -7.36 -6.99
N LEU A 329 7.68 -7.59 -8.31
CA LEU A 329 8.04 -8.90 -8.87
C LEU A 329 9.50 -9.24 -8.62
N VAL A 330 10.35 -8.21 -8.66
CA VAL A 330 11.79 -8.32 -8.48
C VAL A 330 12.12 -8.55 -7.01
N SER A 331 13.01 -9.51 -6.74
CA SER A 331 13.70 -9.59 -5.46
C SER A 331 14.67 -8.40 -5.34
N PRO A 332 14.52 -7.50 -4.36
CA PRO A 332 15.28 -6.25 -4.27
C PRO A 332 16.74 -6.42 -3.83
N THR A 333 17.19 -7.65 -3.58
CA THR A 333 18.62 -7.93 -3.36
C THR A 333 19.38 -7.84 -4.69
N GLN A 334 20.66 -7.49 -4.64
CA GLN A 334 21.54 -7.18 -5.80
C GLN A 334 21.83 -8.41 -6.68
N TRP A 335 20.78 -9.04 -7.21
CA TRP A 335 20.87 -10.32 -7.90
C TRP A 335 20.96 -10.03 -9.40
N LYS A 336 22.06 -10.46 -10.03
CA LYS A 336 22.16 -10.49 -11.50
C LYS A 336 21.23 -11.56 -12.11
N ASP A 337 20.77 -12.50 -11.29
CA ASP A 337 19.89 -13.60 -11.66
C ASP A 337 18.41 -13.19 -11.57
N GLU A 338 17.74 -13.16 -12.73
CA GLU A 338 16.33 -12.79 -12.87
C GLU A 338 15.37 -13.97 -12.68
N THR A 339 15.86 -15.15 -12.29
CA THR A 339 15.03 -16.37 -12.18
C THR A 339 13.82 -16.17 -11.27
N ILE A 340 13.98 -15.58 -10.08
CA ILE A 340 12.85 -15.29 -9.19
C ILE A 340 11.83 -14.35 -9.86
N THR A 341 12.31 -13.29 -10.53
CA THR A 341 11.44 -12.33 -11.22
C THR A 341 10.64 -13.02 -12.33
N LYS A 342 11.29 -13.90 -13.11
CA LYS A 342 10.66 -14.70 -14.17
C LYS A 342 9.62 -15.66 -13.58
N ASP A 343 9.97 -16.39 -12.52
CA ASP A 343 9.05 -17.31 -11.84
C ASP A 343 7.83 -16.57 -11.26
N ASN A 344 8.03 -15.38 -10.70
CA ASN A 344 6.95 -14.54 -10.19
C ASN A 344 6.04 -14.03 -11.31
N TRP A 345 6.61 -13.69 -12.46
CA TRP A 345 5.83 -13.31 -13.63
C TRP A 345 5.04 -14.49 -14.21
N GLU A 346 5.67 -15.65 -14.35
CA GLU A 346 5.02 -16.90 -14.76
C GLU A 346 3.85 -17.24 -13.81
N GLN A 347 4.04 -17.07 -12.50
CA GLN A 347 2.98 -17.24 -11.52
C GLN A 347 1.80 -16.34 -11.84
N ILE A 348 2.00 -15.03 -12.05
CA ILE A 348 0.91 -14.11 -12.40
C ILE A 348 0.21 -14.52 -13.70
N GLN A 349 0.97 -14.88 -14.74
CA GLN A 349 0.41 -15.27 -16.04
C GLN A 349 -0.44 -16.54 -15.98
N GLN A 350 -0.15 -17.46 -15.06
CA GLN A 350 -0.98 -18.65 -14.83
C GLN A 350 -2.37 -18.30 -14.26
N PHE A 351 -2.47 -17.24 -13.46
CA PHE A 351 -3.74 -16.81 -12.87
C PHE A 351 -4.47 -15.75 -13.72
N VAL A 352 -3.75 -14.89 -14.44
CA VAL A 352 -4.33 -13.81 -15.26
C VAL A 352 -3.58 -13.68 -16.58
N LYS A 353 -4.22 -14.15 -17.67
CA LYS A 353 -3.59 -14.21 -19.01
C LYS A 353 -3.31 -12.84 -19.65
N ASN A 354 -4.13 -11.83 -19.37
CA ASN A 354 -4.03 -10.51 -19.98
C ASN A 354 -3.98 -9.43 -18.90
N ILE A 355 -2.78 -9.08 -18.47
CA ILE A 355 -2.55 -8.14 -17.37
C ILE A 355 -1.46 -7.13 -17.73
N GLU A 356 -1.66 -5.89 -17.30
CA GLU A 356 -0.66 -4.82 -17.37
C GLU A 356 -0.10 -4.57 -15.97
N VAL A 357 1.22 -4.43 -15.88
CA VAL A 357 1.95 -4.25 -14.63
C VAL A 357 2.40 -2.80 -14.51
N ILE A 358 2.03 -2.16 -13.41
CA ILE A 358 2.42 -0.78 -13.08
C ILE A 358 3.40 -0.79 -11.90
N SER A 359 4.60 -0.26 -12.11
CA SER A 359 5.55 -0.02 -11.02
C SER A 359 5.39 1.40 -10.45
N LEU A 360 5.19 1.48 -9.14
CA LEU A 360 5.09 2.73 -8.35
C LEU A 360 6.45 3.20 -7.79
N ASN A 361 7.51 2.52 -8.18
CA ASN A 361 8.86 2.74 -7.68
C ASN A 361 9.54 3.89 -8.42
N HIS A 362 10.76 4.28 -8.04
CA HIS A 362 11.56 5.25 -8.80
C HIS A 362 12.69 4.58 -9.61
N ASN A 363 12.98 5.12 -10.79
CA ASN A 363 14.01 4.63 -11.69
C ASN A 363 15.35 5.36 -11.50
N LEU A 364 15.82 5.45 -10.24
CA LEU A 364 17.13 6.04 -9.91
C LEU A 364 17.97 5.08 -9.06
N LEU A 365 19.29 5.18 -9.23
CA LEU A 365 20.31 4.64 -8.33
C LEU A 365 20.96 5.80 -7.56
N PRO A 366 20.33 6.33 -6.50
CA PRO A 366 20.99 7.31 -5.66
C PRO A 366 22.26 6.69 -5.03
N PRO A 367 23.39 7.42 -4.98
CA PRO A 367 24.68 6.88 -4.53
C PRO A 367 24.69 6.27 -3.11
N THR A 368 23.79 6.72 -2.23
CA THR A 368 23.83 6.42 -0.79
C THR A 368 22.57 5.76 -0.23
N LEU A 369 21.50 5.58 -1.01
CA LEU A 369 20.16 5.23 -0.48
C LEU A 369 19.58 3.89 -0.97
N GLY A 370 20.33 3.08 -1.73
CA GLY A 370 19.83 1.82 -2.28
C GLY A 370 18.65 2.04 -3.25
N GLY A 371 18.96 2.14 -4.54
CA GLY A 371 17.96 2.55 -5.54
C GLY A 371 16.88 1.53 -5.86
N GLU A 372 15.71 2.02 -6.29
CA GLU A 372 14.61 1.19 -6.79
C GLU A 372 14.69 0.94 -8.31
N LYS A 373 15.67 1.53 -8.99
CA LYS A 373 15.94 1.28 -10.43
C LYS A 373 16.01 -0.20 -10.80
N PRO A 374 16.72 -1.08 -10.05
CA PRO A 374 16.72 -2.52 -10.36
C PRO A 374 15.33 -3.16 -10.33
N ILE A 375 14.41 -2.65 -9.50
CA ILE A 375 13.02 -3.12 -9.45
C ILE A 375 12.28 -2.73 -10.74
N VAL A 376 12.41 -1.46 -11.14
CA VAL A 376 11.75 -0.94 -12.36
C VAL A 376 12.27 -1.66 -13.59
N GLU A 377 13.60 -1.69 -13.78
CA GLU A 377 14.22 -2.27 -14.97
C GLU A 377 14.10 -3.78 -15.02
N GLY A 378 14.26 -4.48 -13.88
CA GLY A 378 14.07 -5.93 -13.80
C GLY A 378 12.64 -6.35 -14.10
N THR A 379 11.65 -5.59 -13.61
CA THR A 379 10.24 -5.83 -13.95
C THR A 379 10.00 -5.61 -15.44
N ARG A 380 10.49 -4.48 -15.99
CA ARG A 380 10.35 -4.15 -17.40
C ARG A 380 10.93 -5.22 -18.32
N ARG A 381 12.13 -5.75 -18.01
CA ARG A 381 12.79 -6.79 -18.82
C ARG A 381 12.01 -8.10 -18.87
N VAL A 382 11.38 -8.48 -17.76
CA VAL A 382 10.62 -9.75 -17.67
C VAL A 382 9.19 -9.62 -18.21
N VAL A 383 8.51 -8.51 -17.91
CA VAL A 383 7.13 -8.27 -18.33
C VAL A 383 7.04 -7.82 -19.80
N GLY A 384 8.04 -7.06 -20.27
CA GLY A 384 8.08 -6.48 -21.60
C GLY A 384 7.35 -5.14 -21.71
N ASP A 385 7.79 -4.31 -22.65
CA ASP A 385 7.33 -2.93 -22.81
C ASP A 385 5.84 -2.79 -23.12
N ASN A 386 5.23 -3.79 -23.75
CA ASN A 386 3.80 -3.77 -24.11
C ASN A 386 2.86 -3.98 -22.91
N GLN A 387 3.37 -4.50 -21.80
CA GLN A 387 2.60 -4.82 -20.60
C GLN A 387 3.13 -4.10 -19.36
N PHE A 388 4.14 -3.22 -19.50
CA PHE A 388 4.80 -2.57 -18.37
C PHE A 388 4.67 -1.05 -18.42
N MET A 389 4.08 -0.50 -17.35
CA MET A 389 3.92 0.92 -17.11
C MET A 389 4.75 1.35 -15.90
N TYR A 390 5.32 2.55 -15.96
CA TYR A 390 6.14 3.11 -14.90
C TYR A 390 5.60 4.47 -14.46
N ILE A 391 5.13 4.57 -13.21
CA ILE A 391 4.56 5.79 -12.62
C ILE A 391 5.15 5.98 -11.22
N PRO A 392 6.24 6.76 -11.08
CA PRO A 392 6.80 7.04 -9.77
C PRO A 392 5.88 7.94 -8.96
N ILE A 393 5.68 7.60 -7.69
CA ILE A 393 4.87 8.42 -6.77
C ILE A 393 5.62 8.89 -5.52
N ASN A 394 6.92 8.66 -5.43
CA ASN A 394 7.76 9.19 -4.35
C ASN A 394 8.51 10.46 -4.79
N GLU A 395 9.07 11.20 -3.82
CA GLU A 395 9.76 12.48 -4.07
C GLU A 395 10.95 12.34 -5.05
N LEU A 396 11.73 11.26 -4.93
CA LEU A 396 12.89 11.03 -5.82
C LEU A 396 12.47 10.69 -7.25
N GLY A 397 11.35 10.00 -7.43
CA GLY A 397 10.89 9.59 -8.75
C GLY A 397 10.39 10.74 -9.61
N THR A 398 10.17 11.92 -9.03
CA THR A 398 9.84 13.16 -9.75
C THR A 398 10.95 13.65 -10.68
N LEU A 399 12.16 13.13 -10.52
CA LEU A 399 13.33 13.39 -11.36
C LEU A 399 13.46 12.40 -12.53
N THR A 400 12.50 11.49 -12.69
CA THR A 400 12.51 10.48 -13.75
C THR A 400 11.34 10.67 -14.71
N THR A 401 11.56 10.29 -15.97
CA THR A 401 10.50 10.29 -16.97
C THR A 401 9.62 9.05 -16.80
N PRO A 402 8.32 9.20 -16.48
CA PRO A 402 7.39 8.09 -16.37
C PRO A 402 7.08 7.49 -17.76
N ILE A 403 6.68 6.22 -17.79
CA ILE A 403 6.28 5.51 -19.02
C ILE A 403 4.80 5.18 -18.89
N PHE A 404 3.95 6.04 -19.46
CA PHE A 404 2.49 5.88 -19.39
C PHE A 404 1.76 6.11 -20.71
N ARG A 405 2.32 6.91 -21.64
CA ARG A 405 1.58 7.37 -22.83
C ARG A 405 1.01 6.23 -23.68
N PRO A 406 1.79 5.19 -24.06
CA PRO A 406 1.26 4.10 -24.90
C PRO A 406 0.09 3.37 -24.25
N HIS A 407 0.14 3.17 -22.93
CA HIS A 407 -0.92 2.51 -22.16
C HIS A 407 -2.18 3.37 -22.07
N VAL A 408 -2.01 4.68 -21.83
CA VAL A 408 -3.13 5.61 -21.79
C VAL A 408 -3.79 5.75 -23.17
N ASP A 409 -3.02 5.88 -24.25
CA ASP A 409 -3.58 5.96 -25.60
C ASP A 409 -4.33 4.68 -25.96
N LYS A 410 -3.80 3.50 -25.60
CA LYS A 410 -4.51 2.21 -25.75
C LYS A 410 -5.82 2.16 -24.96
N LEU A 411 -5.84 2.61 -23.70
CA LEU A 411 -7.07 2.70 -22.90
C LEU A 411 -8.10 3.62 -23.57
N ILE A 412 -7.66 4.74 -24.14
CA ILE A 412 -8.53 5.68 -24.87
C ILE A 412 -9.12 5.01 -26.10
N GLU A 413 -8.31 4.28 -26.88
CA GLU A 413 -8.77 3.52 -28.04
C GLU A 413 -9.81 2.45 -27.65
N GLU A 414 -9.53 1.66 -26.60
CA GLU A 414 -10.45 0.65 -26.07
C GLU A 414 -11.77 1.28 -25.61
N SER A 415 -11.70 2.44 -24.93
CA SER A 415 -12.86 3.19 -24.49
C SER A 415 -13.70 3.65 -25.69
N ILE A 416 -13.07 4.30 -26.66
CA ILE A 416 -13.73 4.76 -27.89
C ILE A 416 -14.37 3.59 -28.63
N HIS A 417 -13.68 2.46 -28.71
CA HIS A 417 -14.18 1.25 -29.36
C HIS A 417 -15.46 0.76 -28.71
N PHE A 418 -15.49 0.68 -27.38
CA PHE A 418 -16.66 0.26 -26.62
C PHE A 418 -17.84 1.23 -26.79
N TYR A 419 -17.58 2.54 -26.85
CA TYR A 419 -18.63 3.56 -27.02
C TYR A 419 -18.99 3.88 -28.47
N ASN A 420 -18.37 3.21 -29.45
CA ASN A 420 -18.57 3.53 -30.86
C ASN A 420 -19.97 3.07 -31.36
N PRO A 421 -20.79 3.98 -31.90
CA PRO A 421 -22.13 3.65 -32.38
C PRO A 421 -22.18 2.68 -33.56
N LYS A 422 -21.11 2.57 -34.36
CA LYS A 422 -21.04 1.59 -35.44
C LYS A 422 -21.12 0.14 -34.94
N LYS A 423 -20.83 -0.07 -33.64
CA LYS A 423 -20.91 -1.37 -32.98
C LYS A 423 -22.10 -1.50 -32.03
N ASN A 424 -22.74 -0.39 -31.67
CA ASN A 424 -23.92 -0.36 -30.80
C ASN A 424 -24.81 0.84 -31.14
N LYS A 425 -25.95 0.60 -31.80
CA LYS A 425 -26.86 1.65 -32.31
C LYS A 425 -27.39 2.59 -31.22
N ASP A 426 -27.37 2.17 -29.96
CA ASP A 426 -27.83 2.94 -28.79
C ASP A 426 -26.80 3.96 -28.29
N LYS A 427 -25.59 3.97 -28.88
CA LYS A 427 -24.48 4.86 -28.49
C LYS A 427 -24.23 6.01 -29.48
N ARG A 428 -25.19 6.33 -30.34
CA ARG A 428 -25.07 7.39 -31.36
C ARG A 428 -24.72 8.76 -30.78
N HIS A 429 -25.14 9.04 -29.55
CA HIS A 429 -24.81 10.28 -28.85
C HIS A 429 -23.33 10.43 -28.46
N TYR A 430 -22.52 9.37 -28.53
CA TYR A 430 -21.07 9.43 -28.27
C TYR A 430 -20.22 9.65 -29.53
N GLN A 431 -20.82 9.76 -30.73
CA GLN A 431 -20.05 9.87 -31.98
C GLN A 431 -19.14 11.10 -32.02
N GLY A 432 -19.65 12.26 -31.61
CA GLY A 432 -18.88 13.52 -31.56
C GLY A 432 -17.71 13.41 -30.60
N LEU A 433 -17.97 12.88 -29.40
CA LEU A 433 -16.94 12.62 -28.38
C LEU A 433 -15.83 11.70 -28.88
N CYS A 434 -16.20 10.55 -29.45
CA CYS A 434 -15.25 9.59 -30.01
C CYS A 434 -14.40 10.20 -31.13
N LYS A 435 -14.98 11.09 -31.95
CA LYS A 435 -14.24 11.84 -32.98
C LYS A 435 -13.26 12.82 -32.33
N ALA A 436 -13.71 13.61 -31.35
CA ALA A 436 -12.88 14.60 -30.67
C ALA A 436 -11.65 13.99 -29.96
N PHE A 437 -11.78 12.80 -29.38
CA PHE A 437 -10.63 12.08 -28.81
C PHE A 437 -9.63 11.61 -29.88
N LYS A 438 -10.10 11.12 -31.03
CA LYS A 438 -9.22 10.70 -32.14
C LYS A 438 -8.46 11.87 -32.76
N GLU A 439 -9.14 13.00 -32.91
CA GLU A 439 -8.58 14.21 -33.52
C GLU A 439 -7.71 15.03 -32.54
N SER A 440 -7.62 14.60 -31.27
CA SER A 440 -6.86 15.30 -30.22
C SER A 440 -7.28 16.78 -30.06
N ASN A 441 -8.56 17.10 -30.28
CA ASN A 441 -9.08 18.47 -30.14
C ASN A 441 -9.62 18.71 -28.72
N LYS A 442 -8.81 19.37 -27.88
CA LYS A 442 -9.12 19.65 -26.47
C LYS A 442 -10.46 20.39 -26.26
N LYS A 443 -10.75 21.43 -27.05
CA LYS A 443 -11.98 22.23 -26.89
C LYS A 443 -13.21 21.41 -27.22
N ASP A 444 -13.15 20.63 -28.30
CA ASP A 444 -14.26 19.78 -28.71
C ASP A 444 -14.47 18.63 -27.72
N ARG A 445 -13.41 18.02 -27.18
CA ARG A 445 -13.54 17.00 -26.12
C ARG A 445 -14.33 17.53 -24.93
N GLN A 446 -13.93 18.68 -24.38
CA GLN A 446 -14.64 19.26 -23.23
C GLN A 446 -16.11 19.55 -23.55
N LYS A 447 -16.36 20.16 -24.72
CA LYS A 447 -17.73 20.48 -25.18
C LYS A 447 -18.59 19.23 -25.33
N GLU A 448 -18.04 18.14 -25.85
CA GLU A 448 -18.77 16.88 -26.01
C GLU A 448 -18.98 16.16 -24.68
N ILE A 449 -18.04 16.24 -23.74
CA ILE A 449 -18.21 15.70 -22.38
C ILE A 449 -19.36 16.38 -21.65
N GLU A 450 -19.47 17.71 -21.77
CA GLU A 450 -20.56 18.47 -21.14
C GLU A 450 -21.95 18.06 -21.64
N LYS A 451 -22.06 17.56 -22.87
CA LYS A 451 -23.32 17.09 -23.49
C LYS A 451 -23.73 15.69 -23.03
N ILE A 452 -22.86 14.94 -22.35
CA ILE A 452 -23.17 13.57 -21.92
C ILE A 452 -24.28 13.61 -20.85
N LYS A 453 -25.45 13.05 -21.19
CA LYS A 453 -26.60 12.98 -20.28
C LYS A 453 -26.39 12.01 -19.12
N ASN A 454 -25.70 10.89 -19.36
CA ASN A 454 -25.41 9.93 -18.30
C ASN A 454 -24.29 10.46 -17.39
N PRO A 455 -24.56 10.78 -16.12
CA PRO A 455 -23.58 11.41 -15.25
C PRO A 455 -22.39 10.50 -14.92
N LYS A 456 -22.57 9.16 -14.89
CA LYS A 456 -21.47 8.20 -14.69
C LYS A 456 -20.51 8.22 -15.87
N ASP A 457 -21.05 8.20 -17.08
CA ASP A 457 -20.24 8.27 -18.30
C ASP A 457 -19.58 9.65 -18.44
N LYS A 458 -20.26 10.73 -18.06
CA LYS A 458 -19.68 12.08 -18.03
C LYS A 458 -18.43 12.14 -17.14
N ARG A 459 -18.50 11.59 -15.92
CA ARG A 459 -17.36 11.51 -15.00
C ARG A 459 -16.24 10.61 -15.53
N TYR A 460 -16.58 9.46 -16.10
CA TYR A 460 -15.62 8.57 -16.75
C TYR A 460 -14.83 9.30 -17.85
N PHE A 461 -15.52 9.96 -18.78
CA PHE A 461 -14.85 10.69 -19.86
C PHE A 461 -14.13 11.95 -19.39
N SER A 462 -14.54 12.57 -18.28
CA SER A 462 -13.79 13.66 -17.65
C SER A 462 -12.42 13.17 -17.17
N LYS A 463 -12.36 12.01 -16.50
CA LYS A 463 -11.09 11.39 -16.09
C LYS A 463 -10.26 10.95 -17.30
N LEU A 464 -10.90 10.40 -18.33
CA LEU A 464 -10.24 10.02 -19.58
C LEU A 464 -9.65 11.24 -20.32
N ASN A 465 -10.33 12.39 -20.28
CA ASN A 465 -9.81 13.63 -20.86
C ASN A 465 -8.56 14.13 -20.13
N LEU A 466 -8.53 14.09 -18.79
CA LEU A 466 -7.33 14.43 -18.01
C LEU A 466 -6.14 13.53 -18.38
N LEU A 467 -6.41 12.23 -18.59
CA LEU A 467 -5.39 11.29 -19.06
C LEU A 467 -4.90 11.63 -20.48
N LYS A 468 -5.80 11.98 -21.40
CA LYS A 468 -5.44 12.40 -22.77
C LYS A 468 -4.59 13.66 -22.77
N GLU A 469 -4.94 14.66 -21.96
CA GLU A 469 -4.14 15.88 -21.81
C GLU A 469 -2.73 15.57 -21.31
N ALA A 470 -2.59 14.62 -20.39
CA ALA A 470 -1.27 14.18 -19.93
C ALA A 470 -0.43 13.51 -21.03
N THR A 471 -1.02 12.81 -22.00
CA THR A 471 -0.28 12.20 -23.12
C THR A 471 0.10 13.20 -24.20
N GLU A 472 -0.69 14.27 -24.35
CA GLU A 472 -0.46 15.36 -25.29
C GLU A 472 0.70 16.29 -24.85
N ASN A 473 0.92 16.44 -23.54
CA ASN A 473 2.04 17.20 -22.99
C ASN A 473 3.39 16.56 -23.32
N ALA A 474 4.43 17.36 -23.55
CA ALA A 474 5.81 16.88 -23.61
C ALA A 474 6.32 16.39 -22.24
N ASP A 475 7.35 15.55 -22.21
CA ASP A 475 7.85 14.96 -20.94
C ASP A 475 8.38 16.04 -19.98
N TYR A 476 9.01 17.09 -20.50
CA TYR A 476 9.45 18.22 -19.69
C TYR A 476 8.26 19.01 -19.12
N GLU A 477 7.13 19.08 -19.84
CA GLU A 477 5.91 19.76 -19.38
C GLU A 477 5.24 18.97 -18.27
N ASN A 478 5.12 17.65 -18.42
CA ASN A 478 4.61 16.79 -17.35
C ASN A 478 5.51 16.83 -16.12
N THR A 479 6.83 16.87 -16.31
CA THR A 479 7.80 17.07 -15.22
C THR A 479 7.63 18.44 -14.55
N PHE A 480 7.41 19.50 -15.32
CA PHE A 480 7.17 20.84 -14.81
C PHE A 480 5.85 20.94 -14.05
N ILE A 481 4.76 20.37 -14.59
CA ILE A 481 3.47 20.30 -13.92
C ILE A 481 3.63 19.59 -12.58
N HIS A 482 4.32 18.45 -12.56
CA HIS A 482 4.56 17.72 -11.32
C HIS A 482 5.35 18.55 -10.28
N ASN A 483 6.48 19.10 -10.70
CA ASN A 483 7.45 19.71 -9.77
C ASN A 483 7.14 21.16 -9.40
N VAL A 484 6.32 21.85 -10.19
CA VAL A 484 6.07 23.29 -10.04
C VAL A 484 4.58 23.58 -9.91
N THR A 485 3.76 23.15 -10.86
CA THR A 485 2.34 23.54 -10.91
C THR A 485 1.47 22.78 -9.90
N GLN A 486 1.76 21.50 -9.68
CA GLN A 486 1.07 20.59 -8.79
C GLN A 486 2.02 19.99 -7.75
N LEU A 487 2.94 20.81 -7.24
CA LEU A 487 3.92 20.45 -6.20
C LEU A 487 3.26 19.73 -5.01
N HIS A 488 2.01 20.09 -4.74
CA HIS A 488 1.23 19.56 -3.65
C HIS A 488 0.39 18.34 -4.00
N ASN A 489 0.07 18.04 -5.26
CA ASN A 489 -0.95 17.04 -5.63
C ASN A 489 -0.43 15.77 -6.29
N ASN A 490 0.90 15.55 -6.31
CA ASN A 490 1.56 14.41 -6.95
C ASN A 490 0.89 14.04 -8.29
N TYR A 491 1.16 14.84 -9.31
CA TYR A 491 0.53 14.73 -10.63
C TYR A 491 0.58 13.31 -11.21
N TYR A 492 1.68 12.57 -10.96
CA TYR A 492 1.83 11.19 -11.42
C TYR A 492 0.92 10.21 -10.67
N ALA A 493 0.69 10.40 -9.38
CA ALA A 493 -0.30 9.61 -8.65
C ALA A 493 -1.73 9.83 -9.19
N THR A 494 -2.04 11.06 -9.63
CA THR A 494 -3.32 11.37 -10.29
C THR A 494 -3.46 10.65 -11.62
N ILE A 495 -2.41 10.67 -12.47
CA ILE A 495 -2.41 9.90 -13.73
C ILE A 495 -2.59 8.40 -13.46
N GLY A 496 -1.80 7.83 -12.54
CA GLY A 496 -1.87 6.40 -12.22
C GLY A 496 -3.23 5.98 -11.70
N SER A 497 -3.77 6.70 -10.72
CA SER A 497 -5.06 6.37 -10.13
C SER A 497 -6.23 6.52 -11.11
N ASN A 498 -6.22 7.56 -11.96
CA ASN A 498 -7.23 7.73 -13.01
C ASN A 498 -7.12 6.61 -14.05
N TYR A 499 -5.91 6.24 -14.47
CA TYR A 499 -5.67 5.15 -15.42
C TYR A 499 -6.24 3.83 -14.90
N ILE A 500 -5.82 3.42 -13.69
CA ILE A 500 -6.25 2.17 -13.07
C ILE A 500 -7.78 2.15 -12.89
N ALA A 501 -8.37 3.24 -12.39
CA ALA A 501 -9.81 3.32 -12.18
C ALA A 501 -10.60 3.22 -13.50
N CYS A 502 -10.20 3.97 -14.54
CA CYS A 502 -10.85 3.90 -15.85
C CYS A 502 -10.70 2.52 -16.49
N LYS A 503 -9.54 1.88 -16.37
CA LYS A 503 -9.28 0.54 -16.89
C LYS A 503 -10.11 -0.51 -16.16
N ALA A 504 -10.17 -0.45 -14.82
CA ALA A 504 -10.96 -1.36 -14.00
C ALA A 504 -12.47 -1.25 -14.31
N LEU A 505 -12.99 -0.03 -14.45
CA LEU A 505 -14.40 0.19 -14.83
C LEU A 505 -14.71 -0.30 -16.26
N LEU A 506 -13.79 -0.12 -17.20
CA LEU A 506 -13.96 -0.59 -18.58
C LEU A 506 -13.93 -2.12 -18.64
N GLY A 507 -13.05 -2.75 -17.87
CA GLY A 507 -12.93 -4.21 -17.76
C GLY A 507 -14.18 -4.93 -17.25
N GLU A 508 -15.01 -4.25 -16.45
CA GLU A 508 -16.33 -4.78 -16.06
C GLU A 508 -17.36 -4.75 -17.20
N ARG A 509 -17.15 -3.88 -18.20
CA ARG A 509 -18.08 -3.66 -19.30
C ARG A 509 -17.67 -4.39 -20.58
N THR A 510 -16.39 -4.73 -20.72
CA THR A 510 -15.82 -5.39 -21.90
C THR A 510 -14.56 -6.16 -21.51
N PRO A 511 -14.25 -7.28 -22.19
CA PRO A 511 -12.98 -7.98 -21.97
C PRO A 511 -11.79 -7.08 -22.35
N THR A 512 -11.07 -6.57 -21.36
CA THR A 512 -9.80 -5.82 -21.52
C THR A 512 -8.71 -6.44 -20.66
N SER A 513 -7.47 -5.97 -20.81
CA SER A 513 -6.42 -6.30 -19.85
C SER A 513 -6.82 -5.84 -18.43
N SER A 514 -6.50 -6.67 -17.45
CA SER A 514 -6.54 -6.28 -16.03
C SER A 514 -5.30 -5.46 -15.66
N VAL A 515 -5.28 -4.87 -14.47
CA VAL A 515 -4.13 -4.12 -13.97
C VAL A 515 -3.61 -4.74 -12.69
N LEU A 516 -2.29 -4.92 -12.61
CA LEU A 516 -1.53 -5.20 -11.40
C LEU A 516 -0.64 -3.99 -11.11
N PHE A 517 -0.67 -3.44 -9.90
CA PHE A 517 0.29 -2.41 -9.51
C PHE A 517 1.02 -2.74 -8.20
N SER A 518 2.27 -2.30 -8.12
CA SER A 518 3.14 -2.59 -6.98
C SER A 518 4.14 -1.48 -6.69
N CYS A 519 4.32 -1.18 -5.40
CA CYS A 519 5.55 -0.59 -4.88
C CYS A 519 6.47 -1.72 -4.35
N LYS A 520 7.67 -1.38 -3.87
CA LYS A 520 8.64 -2.35 -3.33
C LYS A 520 8.01 -3.37 -2.37
N SER A 521 7.23 -2.91 -1.39
CA SER A 521 6.57 -3.79 -0.41
C SER A 521 5.15 -4.21 -0.81
N GLY A 522 4.49 -3.50 -1.72
CA GLY A 522 3.08 -3.72 -1.98
C GLY A 522 2.15 -3.22 -0.87
N LYS A 523 2.64 -2.43 0.11
CA LYS A 523 1.85 -1.97 1.27
C LYS A 523 1.62 -0.46 1.27
N ASP A 524 2.67 0.34 1.46
CA ASP A 524 2.51 1.78 1.74
C ASP A 524 2.03 2.58 0.52
N ARG A 525 2.90 2.71 -0.49
CA ARG A 525 2.57 3.38 -1.77
C ARG A 525 1.46 2.68 -2.54
N THR A 526 1.40 1.35 -2.45
CA THR A 526 0.33 0.55 -3.06
C THR A 526 -1.01 0.79 -2.37
N GLY A 527 -1.05 0.84 -1.05
CA GLY A 527 -2.25 1.15 -0.28
C GLY A 527 -2.72 2.58 -0.52
N PHE A 528 -1.79 3.56 -0.56
CA PHE A 528 -2.13 4.93 -0.95
C PHE A 528 -2.69 5.02 -2.38
N MET A 529 -2.06 4.36 -3.36
CA MET A 529 -2.59 4.30 -4.72
C MET A 529 -3.97 3.64 -4.75
N SER A 530 -4.20 2.59 -3.95
CA SER A 530 -5.49 1.94 -3.82
C SER A 530 -6.57 2.88 -3.28
N ILE A 531 -6.28 3.71 -2.27
CA ILE A 531 -7.20 4.76 -1.79
C ILE A 531 -7.62 5.68 -2.93
N LEU A 532 -6.66 6.15 -3.75
CA LEU A 532 -6.95 7.05 -4.86
C LEU A 532 -7.80 6.38 -5.95
N VAL A 533 -7.45 5.13 -6.32
CA VAL A 533 -8.19 4.33 -7.30
C VAL A 533 -9.62 4.08 -6.83
N ASP A 534 -9.79 3.62 -5.60
CA ASP A 534 -11.09 3.27 -5.04
C ASP A 534 -12.00 4.49 -4.94
N GLY A 535 -11.45 5.63 -4.50
CA GLY A 535 -12.19 6.90 -4.49
C GLY A 535 -12.60 7.35 -5.88
N ASN A 536 -11.72 7.25 -6.88
CA ASN A 536 -12.04 7.58 -8.28
C ASN A 536 -13.14 6.66 -8.84
N MET A 537 -13.10 5.36 -8.54
CA MET A 537 -14.14 4.41 -8.97
C MET A 537 -15.49 4.70 -8.32
N ILE A 538 -15.50 4.97 -7.01
CA ILE A 538 -16.70 5.37 -6.27
C ILE A 538 -17.27 6.67 -6.84
N TYR A 539 -16.44 7.67 -7.15
CA TYR A 539 -16.88 8.92 -7.75
C TYR A 539 -17.48 8.76 -9.14
N MET A 540 -16.82 8.00 -10.01
CA MET A 540 -17.36 7.73 -11.35
C MET A 540 -18.66 6.95 -11.28
N HIS A 541 -18.82 6.07 -10.28
CA HIS A 541 -20.05 5.32 -10.07
C HIS A 541 -21.18 6.17 -9.47
N ASP A 542 -20.86 7.09 -8.56
CA ASP A 542 -21.84 7.84 -7.78
C ASP A 542 -21.77 9.37 -7.98
N PRO A 543 -22.53 9.90 -8.95
CA PRO A 543 -22.63 11.32 -9.26
C PRO A 543 -23.00 12.25 -8.11
N SER A 544 -23.62 11.74 -7.04
CA SER A 544 -24.01 12.58 -5.90
C SER A 544 -22.87 12.85 -4.93
N LEU A 545 -21.77 12.09 -5.03
CA LEU A 545 -20.57 12.33 -4.26
C LEU A 545 -19.71 13.35 -4.99
N ASP A 546 -19.40 14.47 -4.34
CA ASP A 546 -18.47 15.48 -4.85
C ASP A 546 -17.06 15.16 -4.31
N ILE A 547 -16.15 14.71 -5.19
CA ILE A 547 -14.73 14.51 -4.85
C ILE A 547 -13.91 15.78 -5.09
N GLU A 548 -14.40 16.70 -5.92
CA GLU A 548 -13.63 17.87 -6.36
C GLU A 548 -13.63 19.01 -5.33
N LYS A 549 -14.60 19.02 -4.40
CA LYS A 549 -14.70 20.03 -3.34
C LYS A 549 -14.56 19.52 -1.92
N ASP A 550 -14.57 18.20 -1.69
CA ASP A 550 -14.52 17.60 -0.36
C ASP A 550 -13.62 16.36 -0.34
N THR A 551 -12.57 16.36 0.50
CA THR A 551 -11.74 15.18 0.83
C THR A 551 -12.53 14.02 1.46
N LYS A 552 -13.84 14.20 1.70
CA LYS A 552 -14.74 13.28 2.42
C LYS A 552 -14.67 11.84 1.91
N VAL A 553 -14.60 11.59 0.60
CA VAL A 553 -14.51 10.19 0.08
C VAL A 553 -13.20 9.55 0.54
N TYR A 554 -12.07 10.20 0.31
CA TYR A 554 -10.76 9.68 0.69
C TYR A 554 -10.59 9.59 2.21
N THR A 555 -11.14 10.54 2.96
CA THR A 555 -11.22 10.48 4.42
C THR A 555 -12.03 9.26 4.87
N ASN A 556 -13.23 9.02 4.34
CA ASN A 556 -14.03 7.83 4.70
C ASN A 556 -13.31 6.52 4.33
N LEU A 557 -12.61 6.47 3.19
CA LEU A 557 -11.77 5.34 2.81
C LEU A 557 -10.63 5.10 3.81
N ALA A 558 -9.97 6.17 4.28
CA ALA A 558 -8.93 6.06 5.30
C ALA A 558 -9.50 5.59 6.65
N TYR A 559 -10.65 6.13 7.08
CA TYR A 559 -11.32 5.73 8.33
C TYR A 559 -11.87 4.30 8.30
N ALA A 560 -12.29 3.80 7.13
CA ALA A 560 -12.63 2.39 6.96
C ALA A 560 -11.45 1.46 7.32
N SER A 561 -10.23 2.00 7.43
CA SER A 561 -9.07 1.34 8.02
C SER A 561 -8.66 0.06 7.27
N HIS A 562 -9.12 -0.08 6.03
CA HIS A 562 -8.99 -1.29 5.24
C HIS A 562 -7.53 -1.50 4.81
N TYR A 563 -6.89 -0.46 4.28
CA TYR A 563 -5.52 -0.52 3.79
C TYR A 563 -4.51 -0.64 4.94
N GLN A 564 -4.75 0.07 6.05
CA GLN A 564 -3.98 0.01 7.29
C GLN A 564 -4.05 -1.40 7.89
N PHE A 565 -5.25 -2.00 7.91
CA PHE A 565 -5.44 -3.37 8.34
C PHE A 565 -4.65 -4.35 7.46
N LEU A 566 -4.83 -4.30 6.13
CA LEU A 566 -4.09 -5.14 5.17
C LEU A 566 -2.57 -4.99 5.28
N ALA A 567 -2.06 -3.80 5.61
CA ALA A 567 -0.62 -3.57 5.80
C ALA A 567 -0.04 -4.29 7.05
N SER A 568 -0.91 -4.73 7.97
CA SER A 568 -0.60 -5.34 9.27
C SER A 568 -1.03 -6.80 9.42
N VAL A 569 -1.77 -7.35 8.45
CA VAL A 569 -2.22 -8.74 8.42
C VAL A 569 -1.70 -9.46 7.18
N ASN A 570 -1.79 -10.79 7.17
CA ASN A 570 -1.43 -11.69 6.07
C ASN A 570 0.01 -11.55 5.57
N GLY A 571 0.32 -10.47 4.85
CA GLY A 571 1.64 -10.19 4.28
C GLY A 571 2.38 -9.05 4.98
N GLY A 572 1.79 -8.44 6.01
CA GLY A 572 2.40 -7.44 6.89
C GLY A 572 3.14 -8.04 8.09
N MET A 573 3.96 -7.23 8.76
CA MET A 573 4.46 -7.62 10.10
C MET A 573 3.34 -7.31 11.09
N ALA A 574 2.99 -8.28 11.95
CA ALA A 574 1.84 -8.17 12.84
C ALA A 574 1.91 -6.93 13.73
N GLY A 575 0.78 -6.23 13.89
CA GLY A 575 0.66 -5.04 14.74
C GLY A 575 1.19 -3.75 14.12
N ARG A 576 1.77 -3.81 12.91
CA ARG A 576 2.16 -2.63 12.12
C ARG A 576 0.95 -2.03 11.37
N PHE A 577 -0.12 -1.78 12.10
CA PHE A 577 -1.32 -1.13 11.58
C PHE A 577 -0.97 0.30 11.16
N GLY A 578 -1.28 0.65 9.91
CA GLY A 578 -0.99 1.97 9.36
C GLY A 578 -0.24 1.93 8.04
N MET A 579 -0.02 3.11 7.46
CA MET A 579 0.71 3.28 6.21
C MET A 579 1.66 4.47 6.27
N LYS A 580 2.83 4.34 5.66
CA LYS A 580 3.74 5.48 5.49
C LYS A 580 3.13 6.49 4.51
N PRO A 581 3.08 7.80 4.85
CA PRO A 581 2.47 8.80 3.99
C PRO A 581 3.31 9.02 2.72
N VAL A 582 2.65 9.42 1.64
CA VAL A 582 3.30 9.89 0.42
C VAL A 582 3.48 11.40 0.55
N ARG A 583 4.65 11.81 1.03
CA ARG A 583 4.96 13.19 1.48
C ARG A 583 4.58 14.32 0.51
N ASN A 584 4.75 14.12 -0.80
CA ASN A 584 4.44 15.12 -1.84
C ASN A 584 3.00 15.05 -2.39
N ASN A 585 2.02 14.62 -1.60
CA ASN A 585 0.62 14.57 -2.02
C ASN A 585 -0.33 15.19 -0.98
N GLU A 586 -1.24 16.06 -1.42
CA GLU A 586 -2.14 16.84 -0.59
C GLU A 586 -3.19 15.96 0.06
N ILE A 587 -3.76 15.03 -0.70
CA ILE A 587 -4.68 14.02 -0.16
C ILE A 587 -3.95 13.23 0.94
N SER A 588 -2.72 12.75 0.67
CA SER A 588 -1.93 12.04 1.68
C SER A 588 -1.66 12.90 2.91
N ARG A 589 -1.36 14.19 2.77
CA ARG A 589 -1.14 15.12 3.89
C ARG A 589 -2.42 15.36 4.68
N ASN A 590 -3.53 15.59 3.99
CA ASN A 590 -4.84 15.85 4.57
C ASN A 590 -5.40 14.64 5.33
N ILE A 591 -4.98 13.43 4.97
CA ILE A 591 -5.38 12.19 5.65
C ILE A 591 -4.23 11.55 6.47
N THR A 592 -3.11 12.25 6.68
CA THR A 592 -1.90 11.62 7.27
C THR A 592 -2.16 11.04 8.65
N ASN A 593 -2.93 11.74 9.48
CA ASN A 593 -3.29 11.25 10.82
C ASN A 593 -4.14 9.98 10.72
N GLU A 594 -5.02 9.94 9.72
CA GLU A 594 -5.87 8.80 9.39
C GLU A 594 -5.09 7.63 8.77
N LEU A 595 -3.87 7.83 8.28
CA LEU A 595 -3.00 6.75 7.85
C LEU A 595 -2.29 6.05 9.02
N PHE A 596 -2.33 6.63 10.23
CA PHE A 596 -1.71 6.12 11.44
C PHE A 596 -0.24 5.66 11.25
N PRO A 597 0.65 6.56 10.80
CA PRO A 597 1.95 6.17 10.28
C PRO A 597 2.95 5.72 11.35
N ARG A 598 2.75 6.09 12.62
CA ARG A 598 3.74 5.87 13.69
C ARG A 598 3.92 4.39 14.01
N ALA A 599 2.82 3.65 14.20
CA ALA A 599 2.89 2.18 14.36
C ALA A 599 3.53 1.48 13.14
N ALA A 600 3.32 2.01 11.92
CA ALA A 600 3.95 1.52 10.69
C ALA A 600 5.44 1.90 10.55
N LEU A 601 5.92 2.92 11.26
CA LEU A 601 7.30 3.39 11.21
C LEU A 601 8.23 2.69 12.19
N SER A 602 7.71 2.14 13.29
CA SER A 602 8.51 1.50 14.35
C SER A 602 9.17 0.16 13.95
N THR A 603 9.34 -0.10 12.65
CA THR A 603 9.93 -1.34 12.08
C THR A 603 11.41 -1.52 12.41
N SER A 604 12.14 -0.42 12.67
CA SER A 604 13.49 -0.45 13.21
C SER A 604 13.40 -0.08 14.69
N ILE A 605 13.43 -1.08 15.56
CA ILE A 605 13.51 -0.85 17.00
C ILE A 605 15.01 -0.74 17.32
N ASP A 606 15.49 0.49 17.46
CA ASP A 606 16.84 0.76 17.94
C ASP A 606 16.98 0.22 19.37
N LEU A 607 18.15 -0.34 19.66
CA LEU A 607 18.51 -0.81 20.99
C LEU A 607 19.09 0.30 21.86
N ASN A 608 19.37 1.47 21.28
CA ASN A 608 19.81 2.67 22.00
C ASN A 608 18.63 3.50 22.50
#